data_AF-A0A7L1MEN1-F1
#
_entry.id   AF-A0A7L1MEN1-F1
#
_cell.length_a   1.000
_cell.length_b   1.000
_cell.length_c   1.000
_cell.angle_alpha   90.00
_cell.angle_beta   90.00
_cell.angle_gamma   90.00
#
_symmetry.space_group_name_H-M   'P 1'
#
loop_
_entity.id
_entity.type
_entity.pdbx_description
1 polymer ?
#
loop_
_entity_poly.entity_id
_entity_poly.type
_entity_poly.pdbx_seq_one_letter_code
_entity_poly.pdbx_strand_id
1 'polypeptide(L)'
;SEVLAAEAVSCLNRAMAALRNIWEEIGIPEEQRLERTDVVRKHIKSLLDMMVAEEESLKERLLKSIVLCRKELENLCTELQLGPFEAQEEGTMLQMEKNLRTQVEVLQKQKRDRKQELKALQEQDRDLCDILCAPLFSIDMGSVPSLEDLDCYRRHVASLNSLKEQRREEFVTNKRQIILLMEELDHTPDTSFERDVVCEEEEAFCLSQDNILALQNLLQQLEARRALNEAVCAELRTRIEALWERLQIPQEERESSA
;
A
#
# COMPACT_ATOMS: atom_id res chain seq x y z
N SER A 1 -5.11 -48.92 16.65
CA SER A 1 -4.85 -49.38 15.27
C SER A 1 -4.48 -50.87 15.27
N GLU A 2 -3.41 -51.27 15.96
CA GLU A 2 -2.94 -52.67 15.98
C GLU A 2 -3.97 -53.67 16.53
N VAL A 3 -4.71 -53.32 17.60
CA VAL A 3 -5.78 -54.16 18.16
C VAL A 3 -6.90 -54.40 17.14
N LEU A 4 -7.32 -53.36 16.40
CA LEU A 4 -8.37 -53.48 15.38
C LEU A 4 -7.89 -54.31 14.18
N ALA A 5 -6.62 -54.22 13.80
CA ALA A 5 -6.04 -55.08 12.78
C ALA A 5 -6.06 -56.56 13.22
N ALA A 6 -5.73 -56.85 14.48
CA ALA A 6 -5.80 -58.20 15.03
C ALA A 6 -7.24 -58.73 15.08
N GLU A 7 -8.22 -57.89 15.44
CA GLU A 7 -9.64 -58.23 15.41
C GLU A 7 -10.14 -58.54 13.99
N ALA A 8 -9.72 -57.77 12.98
CA ALA A 8 -10.08 -58.01 11.59
C ALA A 8 -9.57 -59.38 11.09
N VAL A 9 -8.33 -59.73 11.42
CA VAL A 9 -7.75 -61.06 11.11
C VAL A 9 -8.51 -62.18 11.82
N SER A 10 -8.87 -61.98 13.09
CA SER A 10 -9.66 -62.96 13.86
C SER A 10 -11.06 -63.16 13.27
N CYS A 11 -11.71 -62.08 12.83
CA CYS A 11 -13.01 -62.13 12.15
C CYS A 11 -12.93 -62.94 10.85
N LEU A 12 -11.92 -62.67 10.02
CA LEU A 12 -11.68 -63.40 8.78
C LEU A 12 -11.46 -64.90 9.04
N ASN A 13 -10.59 -65.24 10.01
CA ASN A 13 -10.32 -66.64 10.36
C ASN A 13 -11.58 -67.38 10.82
N ARG A 14 -12.42 -66.73 11.62
CA ARG A 14 -13.69 -67.29 12.09
C ARG A 14 -14.68 -67.52 10.94
N ALA A 15 -14.79 -66.56 10.03
CA ALA A 15 -15.65 -66.68 8.85
C ALA A 15 -15.17 -67.82 7.92
N MET A 16 -13.87 -67.93 7.69
CA MET A 16 -13.28 -69.02 6.89
C MET A 16 -13.48 -70.40 7.54
N ALA A 17 -13.34 -70.50 8.87
CA ALA A 17 -13.62 -71.74 9.60
C ALA A 17 -15.11 -72.15 9.50
N ALA A 18 -16.03 -71.19 9.61
CA ALA A 18 -17.45 -71.45 9.44
C ALA A 18 -17.79 -71.91 8.01
N LEU A 19 -17.23 -71.27 6.98
CA LEU A 19 -17.41 -71.70 5.58
C LEU A 19 -16.90 -73.12 5.36
N ARG A 20 -15.74 -73.46 5.93
CA ARG A 20 -15.18 -74.80 5.86
C ARG A 20 -16.11 -75.85 6.47
N ASN A 21 -16.63 -75.61 7.67
CA ASN A 21 -17.57 -76.52 8.33
C ASN A 21 -18.82 -76.75 7.47
N ILE A 22 -19.40 -75.67 6.91
CA ILE A 22 -20.57 -75.77 6.02
C ILE A 22 -20.24 -76.59 4.76
N TRP A 23 -19.08 -76.41 4.14
CA TRP A 23 -18.68 -77.18 2.97
C TRP A 23 -18.40 -78.65 3.27
N GLU A 24 -17.93 -78.96 4.48
CA GLU A 24 -17.78 -80.32 4.99
C GLU A 24 -19.14 -80.99 5.20
N GLU A 25 -20.10 -80.29 5.80
CA GLU A 25 -21.48 -80.77 5.99
C GLU A 25 -22.22 -81.04 4.67
N ILE A 26 -22.04 -80.18 3.66
CA ILE A 26 -22.68 -80.35 2.33
C ILE A 26 -21.98 -81.43 1.50
N GLY A 27 -20.71 -81.76 1.78
CA GLY A 27 -19.92 -82.71 0.99
C GLY A 27 -19.33 -82.14 -0.31
N ILE A 28 -18.99 -80.85 -0.33
CA ILE A 28 -18.40 -80.18 -1.50
C ILE A 28 -16.97 -80.71 -1.75
N PRO A 29 -16.59 -81.10 -2.99
CA PRO A 29 -15.24 -81.54 -3.31
C PRO A 29 -14.17 -80.47 -3.05
N GLU A 30 -12.96 -80.90 -2.69
CA GLU A 30 -11.85 -80.00 -2.32
C GLU A 30 -11.48 -79.00 -3.43
N GLU A 31 -11.54 -79.42 -4.69
CA GLU A 31 -11.27 -78.55 -5.85
C GLU A 31 -12.21 -77.32 -5.88
N GLN A 32 -13.51 -77.52 -5.65
CA GLN A 32 -14.47 -76.42 -5.60
C GLN A 32 -14.31 -75.54 -4.35
N ARG A 33 -13.84 -76.10 -3.22
CA ARG A 33 -13.52 -75.32 -2.02
C ARG A 33 -12.31 -74.42 -2.26
N LEU A 34 -11.31 -74.94 -2.97
CA LEU A 34 -10.12 -74.19 -3.37
C LEU A 34 -10.51 -73.03 -4.28
N GLU A 35 -11.35 -73.26 -5.30
CA GLU A 35 -11.84 -72.20 -6.19
C GLU A 35 -12.58 -71.09 -5.43
N ARG A 36 -13.50 -71.46 -4.52
CA ARG A 36 -14.25 -70.50 -3.71
C ARG A 36 -13.35 -69.70 -2.77
N THR A 37 -12.38 -70.37 -2.14
CA THR A 37 -11.40 -69.72 -1.26
C THR A 37 -10.47 -68.80 -2.05
N ASP A 38 -10.10 -69.19 -3.27
CA ASP A 38 -9.28 -68.37 -4.16
C ASP A 38 -10.00 -67.07 -4.58
N VAL A 39 -11.31 -67.13 -4.83
CA VAL A 39 -12.12 -65.93 -5.09
C VAL A 39 -12.11 -64.99 -3.88
N VAL A 40 -12.31 -65.50 -2.66
CA VAL A 40 -12.24 -64.69 -1.43
C VAL A 40 -10.85 -64.06 -1.27
N ARG A 41 -9.78 -64.86 -1.45
CA ARG A 41 -8.39 -64.40 -1.38
C ARG A 41 -8.11 -63.29 -2.39
N LYS A 42 -8.60 -63.42 -3.63
CA LYS A 42 -8.46 -62.40 -4.68
C LYS A 42 -9.15 -61.09 -4.29
N HIS A 43 -10.36 -61.14 -3.75
CA HIS A 43 -11.07 -59.93 -3.31
C HIS A 43 -10.36 -59.23 -2.14
N ILE A 44 -9.94 -59.99 -1.12
CA ILE A 44 -9.20 -59.43 0.02
C ILE A 44 -7.89 -58.80 -0.45
N LYS A 45 -7.12 -59.51 -1.29
CA LYS A 45 -5.88 -58.99 -1.86
C LYS A 45 -6.12 -57.69 -2.65
N SER A 46 -7.11 -57.68 -3.54
CA SER A 46 -7.43 -56.50 -4.35
C SER A 46 -7.80 -55.29 -3.51
N LEU A 47 -8.52 -55.47 -2.40
CA LEU A 47 -8.88 -54.38 -1.50
C LEU A 47 -7.66 -53.85 -0.76
N LEU A 48 -6.82 -54.74 -0.20
CA LEU A 48 -5.61 -54.33 0.51
C LEU A 48 -4.61 -53.64 -0.43
N ASP A 49 -4.41 -54.17 -1.64
CA ASP A 49 -3.54 -53.55 -2.65
C ASP A 49 -4.04 -52.15 -3.02
N MET A 50 -5.36 -51.94 -3.12
CA MET A 50 -5.97 -50.63 -3.36
C MET A 50 -5.71 -49.66 -2.21
N MET A 51 -5.96 -50.08 -0.96
CA MET A 51 -5.72 -49.23 0.22
C MET A 51 -4.24 -48.83 0.35
N VAL A 52 -3.33 -49.77 0.11
CA VAL A 52 -1.89 -49.49 0.14
C VAL A 52 -1.51 -48.50 -0.97
N ALA A 53 -2.01 -48.71 -2.19
CA ALA A 53 -1.76 -47.80 -3.31
C ALA A 53 -2.29 -46.38 -3.07
N GLU A 54 -3.44 -46.23 -2.41
CA GLU A 54 -3.99 -44.93 -2.03
C GLU A 54 -3.09 -44.17 -1.02
N GLU A 55 -2.60 -44.87 0.01
CA GLU A 55 -1.69 -44.29 1.00
C GLU A 55 -0.30 -43.99 0.43
N GLU A 56 0.22 -44.84 -0.46
CA GLU A 56 1.46 -44.56 -1.21
C GLU A 56 1.30 -43.33 -2.10
N SER A 57 0.16 -43.21 -2.80
CA SER A 57 -0.16 -42.03 -3.60
C SER A 57 -0.29 -40.76 -2.74
N LEU A 58 -0.90 -40.85 -1.55
CA LEU A 58 -0.97 -39.74 -0.60
C LEU A 58 0.43 -39.30 -0.16
N LYS A 59 1.29 -40.26 0.22
CA LYS A 59 2.68 -39.99 0.61
C LYS A 59 3.46 -39.30 -0.51
N GLU A 60 3.35 -39.78 -1.75
CA GLU A 60 4.00 -39.14 -2.90
C GLU A 60 3.51 -37.71 -3.14
N ARG A 61 2.19 -37.47 -3.04
CA ARG A 61 1.62 -36.13 -3.17
C ARG A 61 2.13 -35.19 -2.10
N LEU A 62 2.22 -35.63 -0.85
CA LEU A 62 2.77 -34.84 0.25
C LEU A 62 4.24 -34.50 0.01
N LEU A 63 5.07 -35.46 -0.41
CA LEU A 63 6.47 -35.20 -0.74
C LEU A 63 6.63 -34.17 -1.87
N LYS A 64 5.83 -34.31 -2.94
CA LYS A 64 5.82 -33.33 -4.04
C LYS A 64 5.40 -31.94 -3.55
N SER A 65 4.37 -31.85 -2.71
CA SER A 65 3.92 -30.59 -2.12
C SER A 65 5.02 -29.92 -1.29
N ILE A 66 5.68 -30.68 -0.41
CA ILE A 66 6.80 -30.19 0.42
C ILE A 66 7.92 -29.60 -0.43
N VAL A 67 8.34 -30.29 -1.50
CA VAL A 67 9.39 -29.81 -2.41
C VAL A 67 8.98 -28.51 -3.11
N LEU A 68 7.73 -28.45 -3.59
CA LEU A 68 7.21 -27.25 -4.23
C LEU A 68 7.13 -26.06 -3.26
N CYS A 69 6.58 -26.27 -2.07
CA CYS A 69 6.48 -25.22 -1.05
C CYS A 69 7.87 -24.72 -0.60
N ARG A 70 8.86 -25.60 -0.44
CA ARG A 70 10.24 -25.20 -0.12
C ARG A 70 10.83 -24.28 -1.20
N LYS A 71 10.73 -24.69 -2.47
CA LYS A 71 11.20 -23.88 -3.60
C LYS A 71 10.47 -22.53 -3.67
N GLU A 72 9.18 -22.53 -3.42
CA GLU A 72 8.38 -21.30 -3.40
C GLU A 72 8.79 -20.37 -2.25
N LEU A 73 9.04 -20.91 -1.05
CA LEU A 73 9.57 -20.13 0.08
C LEU A 73 10.94 -19.52 -0.23
N GLU A 74 11.86 -20.28 -0.82
CA GLU A 74 13.17 -19.76 -1.23
C GLU A 74 13.04 -18.59 -2.19
N ASN A 75 12.17 -18.72 -3.19
CA ASN A 75 11.88 -17.63 -4.14
C ASN A 75 11.27 -16.42 -3.43
N LEU A 76 10.26 -16.63 -2.57
CA LEU A 76 9.60 -15.55 -1.84
C LEU A 76 10.55 -14.85 -0.86
N CYS A 77 11.42 -15.57 -0.17
CA CYS A 77 12.45 -14.99 0.69
C CYS A 77 13.40 -14.11 -0.14
N THR A 78 13.85 -14.59 -1.30
CA THR A 78 14.72 -13.82 -2.20
C THR A 78 14.03 -12.55 -2.70
N GLU A 79 12.79 -12.66 -3.17
CA GLU A 79 12.00 -11.51 -3.65
C GLU A 79 11.71 -10.49 -2.55
N LEU A 80 11.39 -10.95 -1.33
CA LEU A 80 11.10 -10.09 -0.19
C LEU A 80 12.36 -9.57 0.52
N GLN A 81 13.54 -9.98 0.03
CA GLN A 81 14.86 -9.67 0.59
C GLN A 81 14.98 -10.10 2.06
N LEU A 82 14.35 -11.24 2.39
CA LEU A 82 14.44 -11.88 3.69
C LEU A 82 15.66 -12.81 3.74
N GLY A 83 16.09 -13.12 4.96
CA GLY A 83 17.13 -14.12 5.19
C GLY A 83 16.75 -15.50 4.62
N PRO A 84 17.75 -16.39 4.44
CA PRO A 84 17.52 -17.73 3.93
C PRO A 84 16.51 -18.46 4.81
N PHE A 85 15.61 -19.21 4.16
CA PHE A 85 14.62 -19.99 4.87
C PHE A 85 15.29 -21.19 5.56
N GLU A 86 15.27 -21.20 6.90
CA GLU A 86 15.67 -22.37 7.68
C GLU A 86 14.48 -23.32 7.83
N ALA A 87 14.46 -24.38 7.02
CA ALA A 87 13.46 -25.42 7.16
C ALA A 87 13.71 -26.19 8.47
N GLN A 88 12.88 -25.96 9.49
CA GLN A 88 12.78 -26.90 10.60
C GLN A 88 12.23 -28.23 10.04
N GLU A 89 13.09 -29.25 9.99
CA GLU A 89 12.72 -30.61 9.57
C GLU A 89 12.04 -31.42 10.68
N GLU A 90 11.65 -30.76 11.77
CA GLU A 90 11.03 -31.40 12.92
C GLU A 90 9.54 -31.67 12.66
N GLY A 91 9.12 -32.93 12.77
CA GLY A 91 7.72 -33.34 12.75
C GLY A 91 7.36 -34.40 11.72
N THR A 92 6.06 -34.70 11.60
CA THR A 92 5.54 -35.62 10.58
C THR A 92 5.47 -34.95 9.22
N MET A 93 5.51 -35.74 8.14
CA MET A 93 5.40 -35.24 6.76
C MET A 93 4.16 -34.34 6.56
N LEU A 94 3.01 -34.73 7.13
CA LEU A 94 1.78 -33.95 7.04
C LEU A 94 1.89 -32.60 7.79
N GLN A 95 2.51 -32.60 8.97
CA GLN A 95 2.72 -31.36 9.73
C GLN A 95 3.69 -30.42 9.01
N MET A 96 4.77 -30.96 8.46
CA MET A 96 5.75 -30.21 7.69
C MET A 96 5.12 -29.55 6.46
N GLU A 97 4.35 -30.32 5.69
CA GLU A 97 3.64 -29.81 4.51
C GLU A 97 2.69 -28.66 4.87
N LYS A 98 1.90 -28.84 5.94
CA LYS A 98 1.01 -27.80 6.45
C LYS A 98 1.75 -26.53 6.85
N ASN A 99 2.84 -26.67 7.62
CA ASN A 99 3.64 -25.53 8.08
C ASN A 99 4.23 -24.75 6.91
N LEU A 100 4.84 -25.45 5.94
CA LEU A 100 5.42 -24.83 4.76
C LEU A 100 4.35 -24.08 3.95
N ARG A 101 3.18 -24.70 3.73
CA ARG A 101 2.09 -24.06 2.99
C ARG A 101 1.58 -22.79 3.69
N THR A 102 1.38 -22.84 5.00
CA THR A 102 0.97 -21.66 5.77
C THR A 102 2.02 -20.53 5.69
N GLN A 103 3.31 -20.86 5.73
CA GLN A 103 4.37 -19.86 5.57
C GLN A 103 4.38 -19.26 4.15
N VAL A 104 4.17 -20.07 3.11
CA VAL A 104 4.01 -19.58 1.73
C VAL A 104 2.86 -18.57 1.66
N GLU A 105 1.70 -18.91 2.22
CA GLU A 105 0.54 -18.02 2.23
C GLU A 105 0.82 -16.67 2.93
N VAL A 106 1.55 -16.71 4.05
CA VAL A 106 1.96 -15.51 4.79
C VAL A 106 2.92 -14.64 3.96
N LEU A 107 3.97 -15.21 3.38
CA LEU A 107 4.94 -14.45 2.59
C LEU A 107 4.33 -13.93 1.28
N GLN A 108 3.48 -14.71 0.61
CA GLN A 108 2.73 -14.23 -0.53
C GLN A 108 1.81 -13.06 -0.17
N LYS A 109 1.18 -13.11 1.01
CA LYS A 109 0.38 -11.98 1.50
C LYS A 109 1.26 -10.75 1.71
N GLN A 110 2.39 -10.88 2.39
CA GLN A 110 3.34 -9.77 2.57
C GLN A 110 3.79 -9.17 1.23
N LYS A 111 4.11 -10.00 0.24
CA LYS A 111 4.46 -9.56 -1.13
C LYS A 111 3.34 -8.74 -1.77
N ARG A 112 2.09 -9.21 -1.66
CA ARG A 112 0.92 -8.48 -2.19
C ARG A 112 0.74 -7.15 -1.48
N ASP A 113 0.80 -7.15 -0.15
CA ASP A 113 0.59 -5.97 0.69
C ASP A 113 1.65 -4.89 0.37
N ARG A 114 2.94 -5.26 0.29
CA ARG A 114 4.03 -4.33 -0.08
C ARG A 114 3.85 -3.73 -1.47
N LYS A 115 3.42 -4.52 -2.45
CA LYS A 115 3.15 -4.03 -3.82
C LYS A 115 1.94 -3.09 -3.88
N GLN A 116 0.89 -3.41 -3.14
CA GLN A 116 -0.30 -2.56 -3.05
C GLN A 116 0.01 -1.23 -2.38
N GLU A 117 0.78 -1.26 -1.30
CA GLU A 117 1.23 -0.05 -0.61
C GLU A 117 2.08 0.83 -1.51
N LEU A 118 3.07 0.28 -2.22
CA LEU A 118 3.87 1.04 -3.18
C LEU A 118 2.99 1.72 -4.23
N LYS A 119 2.00 1.01 -4.76
CA LYS A 119 1.07 1.59 -5.74
C LYS A 119 0.27 2.76 -5.14
N ALA A 120 -0.23 2.62 -3.92
CA ALA A 120 -0.96 3.70 -3.24
C ALA A 120 -0.06 4.92 -2.98
N LEU A 121 1.18 4.71 -2.55
CA LEU A 121 2.16 5.77 -2.36
C LEU A 121 2.50 6.48 -3.68
N GLN A 122 2.58 5.76 -4.78
CA GLN A 122 2.81 6.33 -6.12
C GLN A 122 1.64 7.16 -6.64
N GLU A 123 0.41 6.73 -6.35
CA GLU A 123 -0.78 7.51 -6.68
C GLU A 123 -0.76 8.84 -5.90
N GLN A 124 -0.48 8.79 -4.60
CA GLN A 124 -0.34 10.00 -3.77
C GLN A 124 0.79 10.92 -4.23
N ASP A 125 1.96 10.36 -4.57
CA ASP A 125 3.11 11.11 -5.05
C ASP A 125 2.79 11.86 -6.35
N ARG A 126 2.11 11.19 -7.29
CA ARG A 126 1.68 11.81 -8.55
C ARG A 126 0.77 13.00 -8.31
N ASP A 127 -0.26 12.83 -7.48
CA ASP A 127 -1.22 13.89 -7.18
C ASP A 127 -0.51 15.10 -6.52
N LEU A 128 0.46 14.85 -5.63
CA LEU A 128 1.25 15.91 -4.99
C LEU A 128 2.22 16.59 -5.96
N CYS A 129 2.90 15.81 -6.80
CA CYS A 129 3.83 16.31 -7.81
C CYS A 129 3.12 17.17 -8.87
N ASP A 130 1.90 16.82 -9.26
CA ASP A 130 1.09 17.61 -10.18
C ASP A 130 0.77 19.00 -9.59
N ILE A 131 0.41 19.06 -8.31
CA ILE A 131 0.12 20.32 -7.59
C ILE A 131 1.38 21.16 -7.34
N LEU A 132 2.47 20.51 -6.90
CA LEU A 132 3.72 21.18 -6.52
C LEU A 132 4.66 21.44 -7.70
N CYS A 133 4.33 20.91 -8.89
CA CYS A 133 5.18 20.83 -10.06
C CYS A 133 6.57 20.23 -9.74
N ALA A 134 6.58 19.20 -8.91
CA ALA A 134 7.80 18.51 -8.48
C ALA A 134 8.04 17.24 -9.33
N PRO A 135 9.30 16.80 -9.52
CA PRO A 135 9.58 15.54 -10.19
C PRO A 135 9.09 14.35 -9.35
N LEU A 136 8.62 13.29 -10.03
CA LEU A 136 8.20 12.04 -9.38
C LEU A 136 9.38 11.35 -8.68
N PHE A 137 9.11 10.70 -7.55
CA PHE A 137 10.09 9.87 -6.86
C PHE A 137 10.28 8.53 -7.58
N SER A 138 11.52 8.06 -7.68
CA SER A 138 11.84 6.81 -8.36
C SER A 138 12.40 5.76 -7.41
N ILE A 139 11.80 4.56 -7.47
CA ILE A 139 12.32 3.31 -6.93
C ILE A 139 12.29 2.29 -8.06
N ASP A 140 13.11 1.24 -8.01
CA ASP A 140 13.04 0.14 -8.96
C ASP A 140 11.61 -0.44 -9.04
N MET A 141 11.00 -0.31 -10.22
CA MET A 141 9.61 -0.65 -10.49
C MET A 141 9.40 -2.14 -10.83
N GLY A 142 10.49 -2.86 -11.12
CA GLY A 142 10.43 -4.26 -11.56
C GLY A 142 10.35 -5.26 -10.41
N SER A 143 10.77 -4.87 -9.21
CA SER A 143 10.96 -5.76 -8.06
C SER A 143 9.93 -5.51 -6.94
N VAL A 144 9.91 -6.40 -5.94
CA VAL A 144 9.12 -6.18 -4.71
C VAL A 144 9.91 -5.19 -3.86
N PRO A 145 9.29 -4.08 -3.42
CA PRO A 145 10.03 -3.09 -2.63
C PRO A 145 10.44 -3.67 -1.28
N SER A 146 11.63 -3.31 -0.82
CA SER A 146 12.07 -3.58 0.54
C SER A 146 11.27 -2.73 1.54
N LEU A 147 11.37 -3.06 2.83
CA LEU A 147 10.76 -2.21 3.87
C LEU A 147 11.42 -0.83 3.93
N GLU A 148 12.73 -0.76 3.70
CA GLU A 148 13.49 0.49 3.66
C GLU A 148 13.08 1.36 2.47
N ASP A 149 12.84 0.75 1.31
CA ASP A 149 12.32 1.45 0.13
C ASP A 149 10.95 2.07 0.41
N LEU A 150 10.05 1.30 1.02
CA LEU A 150 8.72 1.80 1.41
C LEU A 150 8.83 2.92 2.45
N ASP A 151 9.71 2.79 3.45
CA ASP A 151 9.93 3.86 4.44
C ASP A 151 10.51 5.12 3.82
N CYS A 152 11.44 4.99 2.87
CA CYS A 152 11.95 6.12 2.09
C CYS A 152 10.84 6.81 1.32
N TYR A 153 9.98 6.04 0.65
CA TYR A 153 8.84 6.56 -0.10
C TYR A 153 7.83 7.26 0.83
N ARG A 154 7.48 6.64 1.97
CA ARG A 154 6.59 7.25 2.98
C ARG A 154 7.13 8.59 3.47
N ARG A 155 8.43 8.66 3.80
CA ARG A 155 9.09 9.91 4.20
C ARG A 155 9.05 10.97 3.10
N HIS A 156 9.26 10.57 1.85
CA HIS A 156 9.17 11.47 0.71
C HIS A 156 7.76 12.07 0.57
N VAL A 157 6.73 11.23 0.52
CA VAL A 157 5.32 11.67 0.43
C VAL A 157 4.92 12.55 1.62
N ALA A 158 5.37 12.22 2.84
CA ALA A 158 5.13 13.05 4.01
C ALA A 158 5.81 14.44 3.88
N SER A 159 7.01 14.50 3.30
CA SER A 159 7.70 15.77 3.07
C SER A 159 6.99 16.62 2.02
N LEU A 160 6.48 16.01 0.94
CA LEU A 160 5.70 16.71 -0.09
C LEU A 160 4.37 17.24 0.48
N ASN A 161 3.67 16.45 1.30
CA ASN A 161 2.46 16.93 1.97
C ASN A 161 2.76 18.13 2.87
N SER A 162 3.83 18.07 3.67
CA SER A 162 4.22 19.19 4.54
C SER A 162 4.56 20.45 3.72
N LEU A 163 5.25 20.29 2.58
CA LEU A 163 5.57 21.38 1.67
C LEU A 163 4.31 21.96 1.00
N LYS A 164 3.35 21.12 0.63
CA LYS A 164 2.05 21.55 0.08
C LYS A 164 1.31 22.42 1.10
N GLU A 165 1.18 21.96 2.35
CA GLU A 165 0.51 22.73 3.41
C GLU A 165 1.21 24.06 3.66
N GLN A 166 2.55 24.07 3.74
CA GLN A 166 3.32 25.29 3.90
C GLN A 166 3.08 26.29 2.75
N ARG A 167 3.20 25.84 1.50
CA ARG A 167 2.97 26.71 0.32
C ARG A 167 1.53 27.17 0.22
N ARG A 168 0.57 26.34 0.66
CA ARG A 168 -0.85 26.69 0.66
C ARG A 168 -1.13 27.79 1.69
N GLU A 169 -0.60 27.65 2.91
CA GLU A 169 -0.72 28.68 3.94
C GLU A 169 -0.10 30.01 3.49
N GLU A 170 1.09 29.95 2.87
CA GLU A 170 1.76 31.10 2.29
C GLU A 170 0.90 31.76 1.19
N PHE A 171 0.37 30.96 0.26
CA PHE A 171 -0.49 31.45 -0.81
C PHE A 171 -1.75 32.15 -0.26
N VAL A 172 -2.46 31.52 0.68
CA VAL A 172 -3.69 32.09 1.25
C VAL A 172 -3.40 33.38 2.01
N THR A 173 -2.31 33.44 2.76
CA THR A 173 -1.90 34.63 3.50
C THR A 173 -1.56 35.78 2.55
N ASN A 174 -0.71 35.52 1.56
CA ASN A 174 -0.29 36.53 0.58
C ASN A 174 -1.46 36.99 -0.29
N LYS A 175 -2.34 36.07 -0.75
CA LYS A 175 -3.55 36.41 -1.50
C LYS A 175 -4.42 37.42 -0.75
N ARG A 176 -4.67 37.19 0.54
CA ARG A 176 -5.45 38.11 1.38
C ARG A 176 -4.80 39.49 1.46
N GLN A 177 -3.48 39.56 1.66
CA GLN A 177 -2.74 40.82 1.72
C GLN A 177 -2.75 41.56 0.37
N ILE A 178 -2.56 40.83 -0.73
CA ILE A 178 -2.60 41.38 -2.10
C ILE A 178 -3.96 42.01 -2.37
N ILE A 179 -5.06 41.32 -2.04
CA ILE A 179 -6.43 41.86 -2.24
C ILE A 179 -6.60 43.18 -1.49
N LEU A 180 -6.21 43.24 -0.21
CA LEU A 180 -6.32 44.46 0.59
C LEU A 180 -5.46 45.61 0.05
N LEU A 181 -4.24 45.33 -0.40
CA LEU A 181 -3.35 46.34 -0.99
C LEU A 181 -3.88 46.82 -2.35
N MET A 182 -4.46 45.93 -3.15
CA MET A 182 -5.07 46.29 -4.43
C MET A 182 -6.30 47.18 -4.22
N GLU A 183 -7.13 46.88 -3.21
CA GLU A 183 -8.24 47.74 -2.80
C GLU A 183 -7.76 49.12 -2.30
N GLU A 184 -6.73 49.17 -1.45
CA GLU A 184 -6.16 50.44 -0.95
C GLU A 184 -5.54 51.31 -2.06
N LEU A 185 -4.97 50.66 -3.09
CA LEU A 185 -4.33 51.33 -4.22
C LEU A 185 -5.30 51.63 -5.38
N ASP A 186 -6.58 51.30 -5.26
CA ASP A 186 -7.57 51.31 -6.34
C ASP A 186 -7.06 50.59 -7.62
N HIS A 187 -6.28 49.51 -7.45
CA HIS A 187 -5.68 48.73 -8.55
C HIS A 187 -6.53 47.50 -8.85
N THR A 188 -6.92 47.33 -10.10
CA THR A 188 -7.64 46.13 -10.58
C THR A 188 -6.67 45.16 -11.24
N PRO A 189 -6.83 43.83 -11.08
CA PRO A 189 -5.97 42.82 -11.70
C PRO A 189 -5.79 43.02 -13.22
N ASP A 190 -4.58 43.35 -13.67
CA ASP A 190 -4.31 43.66 -15.08
C ASP A 190 -3.55 42.53 -15.80
N THR A 191 -2.69 41.81 -15.09
CA THR A 191 -2.01 40.62 -15.60
C THR A 191 -2.86 39.35 -15.50
N SER A 192 -2.53 38.33 -16.30
CA SER A 192 -3.17 37.01 -16.16
C SER A 192 -2.90 36.41 -14.79
N PHE A 193 -1.67 36.53 -14.30
CA PHE A 193 -1.27 36.02 -12.99
C PHE A 193 -2.05 36.69 -11.85
N GLU A 194 -2.23 38.01 -11.86
CA GLU A 194 -3.05 38.70 -10.85
C GLU A 194 -4.50 38.24 -10.89
N ARG A 195 -5.07 38.04 -12.08
CA ARG A 195 -6.43 37.48 -12.21
C ARG A 195 -6.50 36.07 -11.63
N ASP A 196 -5.53 35.22 -11.92
CA ASP A 196 -5.47 33.86 -11.40
C ASP A 196 -5.33 33.85 -9.86
N VAL A 197 -4.56 34.78 -9.28
CA VAL A 197 -4.39 34.89 -7.82
C VAL A 197 -5.66 35.42 -7.16
N VAL A 198 -6.24 36.51 -7.68
CA VAL A 198 -7.32 37.26 -7.00
C VAL A 198 -8.69 36.69 -7.30
N CYS A 199 -8.97 36.33 -8.55
CA CYS A 199 -10.32 36.00 -9.01
C CYS A 199 -10.65 34.50 -8.92
N GLU A 200 -9.65 33.62 -9.07
CA GLU A 200 -9.88 32.17 -9.09
C GLU A 200 -9.93 31.56 -7.68
N GLU A 201 -10.43 30.33 -7.60
CA GLU A 201 -10.50 29.54 -6.36
C GLU A 201 -9.10 29.14 -5.86
N GLU A 202 -8.93 29.07 -4.54
CA GLU A 202 -7.63 28.75 -3.93
C GLU A 202 -7.10 27.35 -4.29
N GLU A 203 -8.00 26.40 -4.60
CA GLU A 203 -7.65 25.03 -5.00
C GLU A 203 -7.12 24.93 -6.44
N ALA A 204 -7.44 25.92 -7.29
CA ALA A 204 -7.04 25.92 -8.70
C ALA A 204 -5.59 26.42 -8.91
N PHE A 205 -5.01 27.06 -7.90
CA PHE A 205 -3.68 27.65 -8.00
C PHE A 205 -2.58 26.58 -7.91
N CYS A 206 -1.74 26.48 -8.95
CA CYS A 206 -0.59 25.58 -8.92
C CYS A 206 0.47 26.07 -7.94
N LEU A 207 0.80 25.27 -6.93
CA LEU A 207 1.75 25.58 -5.85
C LEU A 207 3.20 25.30 -6.26
N SER A 208 3.57 25.64 -7.49
CA SER A 208 4.94 25.52 -7.99
C SER A 208 5.86 26.53 -7.29
N GLN A 209 7.16 26.24 -7.23
CA GLN A 209 8.12 27.18 -6.65
C GLN A 209 8.10 28.53 -7.36
N ASP A 210 7.98 28.52 -8.70
CA ASP A 210 7.98 29.73 -9.52
C ASP A 210 6.73 30.58 -9.26
N ASN A 211 5.57 29.95 -9.10
CA ASN A 211 4.32 30.64 -8.81
C ASN A 211 4.32 31.27 -7.40
N ILE A 212 4.88 30.58 -6.40
CA ILE A 212 5.04 31.13 -5.05
C ILE A 212 6.00 32.33 -5.07
N LEU A 213 7.11 32.25 -5.80
CA LEU A 213 8.02 33.38 -5.96
C LEU A 213 7.36 34.55 -6.71
N ALA A 214 6.56 34.29 -7.74
CA ALA A 214 5.81 35.31 -8.47
C ALA A 214 4.79 36.01 -7.54
N LEU A 215 4.13 35.26 -6.66
CA LEU A 215 3.20 35.80 -5.66
C LEU A 215 3.90 36.73 -4.65
N GLN A 216 5.06 36.31 -4.13
CA GLN A 216 5.88 37.15 -3.23
C GLN A 216 6.33 38.44 -3.93
N ASN A 217 6.76 38.34 -5.19
CA ASN A 217 7.16 39.50 -5.98
C ASN A 217 6.00 40.47 -6.21
N LEU A 218 4.80 39.97 -6.50
CA LEU A 218 3.60 40.79 -6.65
C LEU A 218 3.27 41.53 -5.35
N LEU A 219 3.27 40.84 -4.22
CA LEU A 219 3.06 41.44 -2.91
C LEU A 219 4.06 42.57 -2.64
N GLN A 220 5.35 42.30 -2.85
CA GLN A 220 6.42 43.29 -2.65
C GLN A 220 6.26 44.52 -3.57
N GLN A 221 5.81 44.33 -4.81
CA GLN A 221 5.56 45.44 -5.74
C GLN A 221 4.40 46.34 -5.28
N LEU A 222 3.32 45.75 -4.77
CA LEU A 222 2.18 46.49 -4.23
C LEU A 222 2.55 47.26 -2.96
N GLU A 223 3.28 46.63 -2.04
CA GLU A 223 3.79 47.30 -0.83
C GLU A 223 4.71 48.47 -1.17
N ALA A 224 5.62 48.29 -2.13
CA ALA A 224 6.51 49.36 -2.58
C ALA A 224 5.73 50.54 -3.19
N ARG A 225 4.68 50.24 -3.96
CA ARG A 225 3.81 51.28 -4.55
C ARG A 225 3.02 52.03 -3.48
N ARG A 226 2.49 51.33 -2.48
CA ARG A 226 1.82 51.94 -1.32
C ARG A 226 2.77 52.86 -0.55
N ALA A 227 3.98 52.40 -0.23
CA ALA A 227 4.97 53.20 0.46
C ALA A 227 5.37 54.46 -0.32
N LEU A 228 5.48 54.36 -1.65
CA LEU A 228 5.76 55.51 -2.52
C LEU A 228 4.60 56.52 -2.51
N ASN A 229 3.35 56.06 -2.60
CA ASN A 229 2.18 56.93 -2.50
C ASN A 229 2.12 57.64 -1.14
N GLU A 230 2.37 56.91 -0.05
CA GLU A 230 2.38 57.48 1.30
C GLU A 230 3.50 58.53 1.47
N ALA A 231 4.69 58.27 0.94
CA ALA A 231 5.79 59.24 0.96
C ALA A 231 5.46 60.52 0.19
N VAL A 232 4.86 60.40 -1.01
CA VAL A 232 4.41 61.56 -1.80
C VAL A 232 3.30 62.31 -1.07
N CYS A 233 2.32 61.61 -0.48
CA CYS A 233 1.28 62.24 0.31
C CYS A 233 1.84 62.99 1.52
N ALA A 234 2.81 62.40 2.23
CA ALA A 234 3.47 63.05 3.35
C ALA A 234 4.23 64.31 2.92
N GLU A 235 4.98 64.26 1.81
CA GLU A 235 5.66 65.44 1.26
C GLU A 235 4.64 66.54 0.90
N LEU A 236 3.55 66.19 0.22
CA LEU A 236 2.51 67.17 -0.13
C LEU A 236 1.84 67.77 1.10
N ARG A 237 1.53 66.95 2.12
CA ARG A 237 0.98 67.43 3.41
C ARG A 237 1.91 68.42 4.09
N THR A 238 3.21 68.11 4.20
CA THR A 238 4.19 69.04 4.79
C THR A 238 4.30 70.35 3.99
N ARG A 239 4.17 70.28 2.66
CA ARG A 239 4.16 71.48 1.81
C ARG A 239 2.90 72.32 1.98
N ILE A 240 1.74 71.68 2.16
CA ILE A 240 0.48 72.35 2.50
C ILE A 240 0.59 73.05 3.85
N GLU A 241 1.11 72.37 4.88
CA GLU A 241 1.34 72.94 6.21
C GLU A 241 2.24 74.18 6.13
N ALA A 242 3.35 74.10 5.38
CA ALA A 242 4.24 75.24 5.17
C ALA A 242 3.55 76.43 4.46
N LEU A 243 2.61 76.15 3.55
CA LEU A 243 1.82 77.20 2.90
C LEU A 243 0.78 77.80 3.86
N TRP A 244 0.11 76.98 4.67
CA TRP A 244 -0.82 77.45 5.70
C TRP A 244 -0.14 78.37 6.71
N GLU A 245 1.08 78.04 7.14
CA GLU A 245 1.89 78.91 8.01
C GLU A 245 2.21 80.25 7.34
N ARG A 246 2.63 80.22 6.07
CA ARG A 246 2.97 81.43 5.31
C ARG A 246 1.77 82.34 5.04
N LEU A 247 0.60 81.76 4.82
CA LEU A 247 -0.64 82.48 4.54
C LEU A 247 -1.43 82.82 5.82
N GLN A 248 -0.97 82.37 7.00
CA GLN A 248 -1.65 82.53 8.28
C GLN A 248 -3.10 82.02 8.26
N ILE A 249 -3.32 80.86 7.64
CA ILE A 249 -4.64 80.25 7.56
C ILE A 249 -5.12 79.90 8.99
N PRO A 250 -6.33 80.35 9.40
CA PRO A 250 -6.89 80.06 10.72
C PRO A 250 -6.99 78.56 10.97
N GLN A 251 -6.87 78.17 12.24
CA GLN A 251 -6.86 76.76 12.61
C GLN A 251 -8.16 76.02 12.26
N GLU A 252 -9.30 76.72 12.32
CA GLU A 252 -10.62 76.20 11.92
C GLU A 252 -10.66 75.73 10.46
N GLU A 253 -10.02 76.46 9.54
CA GLU A 253 -9.94 76.09 8.11
C GLU A 253 -8.95 74.95 7.85
N ARG A 254 -7.91 74.82 8.69
CA ARG A 254 -6.96 73.70 8.60
C ARG A 254 -7.61 72.41 9.06
N GLU A 255 -8.35 72.46 10.17
CA GLU A 255 -9.10 71.31 10.72
C GLU A 255 -10.25 70.88 9.80
N SER A 256 -10.85 71.79 9.03
CA SER A 256 -11.88 71.42 8.03
C SER A 256 -11.30 70.80 6.74
N SER A 257 -9.99 70.94 6.52
CA SER A 257 -9.31 70.56 5.26
C SER A 257 -8.34 69.39 5.42
N ALA A 258 -8.16 68.90 6.65
CA ALA A 258 -7.36 67.73 7.02
C ALA A 258 -8.17 66.44 6.81
#